data_AF-A0A7C4Z6T4-F1
#
_entry.id   AF-A0A7C4Z6T4-F1
#
_cell.length_a   1.000
_cell.length_b   1.000
_cell.length_c   1.000
_cell.angle_alpha   90.00
_cell.angle_beta   90.00
_cell.angle_gamma   90.00
#
_symmetry.space_group_name_H-M   'P 1'
#
loop_
_entity.id
_entity.type
_entity.pdbx_description
1 polymer ?
#
loop_
_entity_poly.entity_id
_entity_poly.type
_entity_poly.pdbx_seq_one_letter_code
_entity_poly.pdbx_strand_id
1 'polypeptide(L)'
;MFELKLEVSADYAWPAVPVSAEVHLAEGVSPDVLTLEDENSGDVVACQWEEKGGKALLTWVLAPADASRKATYRLVARESISALASGVEVVDSVPEQLGFLVGGKPFTTYNFGSGLARPFFHPVLSPSGRRVTRNYPMLDVPGETRDHVHHRSLWTAHGDVNGVDCWSEEPGHGWIKHQEFLSVQSGPVFGGFEEKLLWTAPDGEKPVVAELREARIYALPDGPRIMDIKVTFQALFGSVKFGDTKEGGIVSVRVATPMDGNKGGVILTSKGGRGEAQCWGKKAEWCSYSGIVEGKPVGIAILDHPDNPRHPTYWHVRDYGLMTANPFGVSHFEHNPALDGGLVLPNGAELSFKYRILIYEGDAESASLAAHYSAYSKPPEVKIVS
;
A
#
# COMPACT_ATOMS: atom_id res chain seq x y z
N MET A 1 -36.18 -6.36 -13.95
CA MET A 1 -35.06 -5.46 -14.33
C MET A 1 -34.46 -5.01 -13.02
N PHE A 2 -33.26 -5.47 -12.69
CA PHE A 2 -32.58 -5.05 -11.46
C PHE A 2 -31.95 -3.69 -11.74
N GLU A 3 -32.35 -2.67 -10.98
CA GLU A 3 -31.79 -1.33 -11.04
C GLU A 3 -31.63 -0.85 -9.59
N LEU A 4 -30.41 -0.44 -9.24
CA LEU A 4 -30.09 0.09 -7.92
C LEU A 4 -29.32 1.39 -8.09
N LYS A 5 -29.67 2.41 -7.32
CA LYS A 5 -29.08 3.74 -7.43
C LYS A 5 -28.10 3.99 -6.30
N LEU A 6 -26.89 4.45 -6.66
CA LEU A 6 -25.82 4.79 -5.74
C LEU A 6 -25.51 6.28 -5.84
N GLU A 7 -25.61 6.99 -4.72
CA GLU A 7 -25.16 8.38 -4.59
C GLU A 7 -23.82 8.43 -3.86
N VAL A 8 -22.90 9.22 -4.41
CA VAL A 8 -21.57 9.43 -3.86
C VAL A 8 -21.39 10.90 -3.52
N SER A 9 -20.89 11.17 -2.31
CA SER A 9 -20.65 12.54 -1.84
C SER A 9 -19.48 12.64 -0.87
N ALA A 10 -18.83 13.79 -0.88
CA ALA A 10 -17.89 14.20 0.17
C ALA A 10 -17.99 15.73 0.36
N ASP A 11 -17.53 16.21 1.51
CA ASP A 11 -17.44 17.63 1.87
C ASP A 11 -16.13 18.29 1.42
N TYR A 12 -15.34 17.60 0.60
CA TYR A 12 -14.05 18.03 0.09
C TYR A 12 -13.87 17.57 -1.36
N ALA A 13 -12.96 18.20 -2.11
CA ALA A 13 -12.64 17.78 -3.48
C ALA A 13 -11.80 16.50 -3.46
N TRP A 14 -12.15 15.50 -4.27
CA TRP A 14 -11.42 14.24 -4.34
C TRP A 14 -10.68 14.08 -5.68
N PRO A 15 -9.46 13.51 -5.67
CA PRO A 15 -8.81 13.05 -6.89
C PRO A 15 -9.50 11.77 -7.38
N ALA A 16 -8.98 11.17 -8.45
CA ALA A 16 -9.39 9.81 -8.81
C ALA A 16 -9.14 8.88 -7.60
N VAL A 17 -10.19 8.22 -7.12
CA VAL A 17 -10.15 7.47 -5.85
C VAL A 17 -11.04 6.23 -5.94
N PRO A 18 -10.55 5.05 -5.49
CA PRO A 18 -11.39 3.88 -5.35
C PRO A 18 -12.41 4.07 -4.23
N VAL A 19 -13.66 3.74 -4.49
CA VAL A 19 -14.74 3.64 -3.49
C VAL A 19 -15.39 2.28 -3.56
N SER A 20 -16.09 1.91 -2.49
CA SER A 20 -16.78 0.63 -2.45
C SER A 20 -18.10 0.73 -1.68
N ALA A 21 -19.05 -0.13 -2.05
CA ALA A 21 -20.35 -0.22 -1.41
C ALA A 21 -20.73 -1.69 -1.22
N GLU A 22 -21.18 -2.02 -0.01
CA GLU A 22 -21.84 -3.30 0.24
C GLU A 22 -23.20 -3.27 -0.43
N VAL A 23 -23.45 -4.22 -1.34
CA VAL A 23 -24.70 -4.31 -2.08
C VAL A 23 -25.37 -5.64 -1.78
N HIS A 24 -26.63 -5.58 -1.35
CA HIS A 24 -27.45 -6.77 -1.19
C HIS A 24 -28.07 -7.14 -2.53
N LEU A 25 -27.58 -8.21 -3.16
CA LEU A 25 -28.15 -8.74 -4.38
C LEU A 25 -29.34 -9.66 -4.07
N ALA A 26 -30.40 -9.54 -4.86
CA ALA A 26 -31.53 -10.45 -4.77
C ALA A 26 -31.12 -11.87 -5.19
N GLU A 27 -31.83 -12.88 -4.67
CA GLU A 27 -31.57 -14.28 -4.98
C GLU A 27 -31.62 -14.53 -6.51
N GLY A 28 -30.59 -15.19 -7.04
CA GLY A 28 -30.47 -15.50 -8.47
C GLY A 28 -29.89 -14.38 -9.34
N VAL A 29 -29.58 -13.20 -8.79
CA VAL A 29 -28.85 -12.14 -9.51
C VAL A 29 -27.34 -12.39 -9.41
N SER A 30 -26.69 -12.68 -10.53
CA SER A 30 -25.23 -12.78 -10.56
C SER A 30 -24.58 -11.39 -10.60
N PRO A 31 -23.55 -11.10 -9.80
CA PRO A 31 -22.75 -9.89 -9.91
C PRO A 31 -22.13 -9.70 -11.30
N ASP A 32 -21.81 -10.80 -11.99
CA ASP A 32 -21.10 -10.79 -13.29
C ASP A 32 -21.90 -10.18 -14.44
N VAL A 33 -23.21 -10.01 -14.28
CA VAL A 33 -24.09 -9.38 -15.28
C VAL A 33 -24.46 -7.94 -14.92
N LEU A 34 -23.93 -7.40 -13.81
CA LEU A 34 -24.21 -6.06 -13.34
C LEU A 34 -23.07 -5.10 -13.66
N THR A 35 -23.39 -3.96 -14.24
CA THR A 35 -22.44 -2.88 -14.52
C THR A 35 -22.91 -1.56 -13.93
N LEU A 36 -21.95 -0.69 -13.63
CA LEU A 36 -22.21 0.65 -13.15
C LEU A 36 -22.32 1.63 -14.34
N GLU A 37 -23.33 2.50 -14.35
CA GLU A 37 -23.48 3.61 -15.29
C GLU A 37 -23.49 4.94 -14.53
N ASP A 38 -22.71 5.92 -14.97
CA ASP A 38 -22.78 7.29 -14.45
C ASP A 38 -24.07 7.96 -14.95
N GLU A 39 -24.91 8.44 -14.04
CA GLU A 39 -26.24 8.97 -14.37
C GLU A 39 -26.18 10.29 -15.16
N ASN A 40 -25.09 11.05 -15.02
CA ASN A 40 -24.97 12.36 -15.68
C ASN A 40 -24.49 12.22 -17.13
N SER A 41 -23.53 11.33 -17.38
CA SER A 41 -22.93 11.11 -18.70
C SER A 41 -23.60 9.98 -19.49
N GLY A 42 -24.19 9.01 -18.80
CA GLY A 42 -24.63 7.74 -19.39
C GLY A 42 -23.47 6.78 -19.69
N ASP A 43 -22.24 7.13 -19.31
CA ASP A 43 -21.07 6.30 -19.56
C ASP A 43 -21.04 5.08 -18.64
N VAL A 44 -20.58 3.95 -19.20
CA VAL A 44 -20.36 2.75 -18.41
C VAL A 44 -19.06 2.89 -17.64
N VAL A 45 -19.12 2.63 -16.33
CA VAL A 45 -18.01 2.73 -15.40
C VAL A 45 -17.53 1.32 -15.07
N ALA A 46 -16.23 1.09 -15.23
CA ALA A 46 -15.61 -0.15 -14.79
C ALA A 46 -15.86 -0.35 -13.30
N CYS A 47 -16.45 -1.49 -12.94
CA CYS A 47 -16.70 -1.90 -11.58
C CYS A 47 -16.23 -3.34 -11.37
N GLN A 48 -15.93 -3.70 -10.12
CA GLN A 48 -15.43 -5.01 -9.76
C GLN A 48 -16.09 -5.47 -8.46
N TRP A 49 -16.50 -6.73 -8.44
CA TRP A 49 -17.15 -7.36 -7.31
C TRP A 49 -16.17 -8.22 -6.54
N GLU A 50 -16.29 -8.23 -5.22
CA GLU A 50 -15.66 -9.20 -4.35
C GLU A 50 -16.62 -9.65 -3.24
N GLU A 51 -16.46 -10.88 -2.75
CA GLU A 51 -17.15 -11.34 -1.56
C GLU A 51 -16.23 -11.19 -0.34
N LYS A 52 -16.65 -10.41 0.64
CA LYS A 52 -15.88 -10.20 1.88
C LYS A 52 -16.77 -10.43 3.10
N GLY A 53 -16.52 -11.52 3.83
CA GLY A 53 -17.30 -11.86 5.02
C GLY A 53 -18.78 -12.16 4.73
N GLY A 54 -19.08 -12.84 3.60
CA GLY A 54 -20.44 -13.17 3.17
C GLY A 54 -21.23 -11.99 2.59
N LYS A 55 -20.55 -10.87 2.30
CA LYS A 55 -21.14 -9.65 1.76
C LYS A 55 -20.57 -9.38 0.37
N ALA A 56 -21.43 -9.04 -0.58
CA ALA A 56 -21.01 -8.61 -1.91
C ALA A 56 -20.59 -7.13 -1.85
N LEU A 57 -19.34 -6.86 -2.18
CA LEU A 57 -18.75 -5.53 -2.20
C LEU A 57 -18.50 -5.13 -3.65
N LEU A 58 -19.11 -4.02 -4.06
CA LEU A 58 -18.91 -3.40 -5.37
C LEU A 58 -17.88 -2.28 -5.25
N THR A 59 -16.80 -2.34 -6.03
CA THR A 59 -15.73 -1.34 -6.07
C THR A 59 -15.62 -0.71 -7.46
N TRP A 60 -15.40 0.61 -7.52
CA TRP A 60 -15.06 1.34 -8.75
C TRP A 60 -14.18 2.55 -8.43
N VAL A 61 -13.61 3.18 -9.45
CA VAL A 61 -12.84 4.43 -9.31
C VAL A 61 -13.73 5.62 -9.65
N LEU A 62 -13.84 6.57 -8.73
CA LEU A 62 -14.46 7.87 -9.00
C LEU A 62 -13.53 8.71 -9.88
N ALA A 63 -14.10 9.43 -10.84
CA ALA A 63 -13.39 10.51 -11.50
C ALA A 63 -13.14 11.68 -10.50
N PRO A 64 -12.08 12.48 -10.72
CA PRO A 64 -11.84 13.67 -9.91
C PRO A 64 -13.05 14.62 -9.88
N ALA A 65 -13.33 15.21 -8.72
CA ALA A 65 -14.43 16.15 -8.56
C ALA A 65 -14.18 17.21 -7.48
N ASP A 66 -14.85 18.36 -7.63
CA ASP A 66 -14.87 19.43 -6.64
C ASP A 66 -15.78 19.10 -5.45
N ALA A 67 -15.55 19.79 -4.32
CA ALA A 67 -16.19 19.55 -3.01
C ALA A 67 -17.73 19.68 -2.97
N SER A 68 -18.37 20.14 -4.04
CA SER A 68 -19.82 20.32 -4.16
C SER A 68 -20.48 19.28 -5.09
N ARG A 69 -19.70 18.45 -5.78
CA ARG A 69 -20.25 17.50 -6.73
C ARG A 69 -20.86 16.32 -5.98
N LYS A 70 -22.05 15.92 -6.40
CA LYS A 70 -22.56 14.57 -6.16
C LYS A 70 -22.31 13.77 -7.42
N ALA A 71 -21.79 12.56 -7.29
CA ALA A 71 -21.76 11.61 -8.39
C ALA A 71 -22.85 10.58 -8.15
N THR A 72 -23.60 10.25 -9.20
CA THR A 72 -24.72 9.34 -9.08
C THR A 72 -24.58 8.26 -10.11
N TYR A 73 -24.78 7.02 -9.68
CA TYR A 73 -24.60 5.85 -10.50
C TYR A 73 -25.83 4.95 -10.46
N ARG A 74 -26.05 4.22 -11.55
CA ARG A 74 -27.06 3.19 -11.65
C ARG A 74 -26.39 1.86 -11.89
N LEU A 75 -26.71 0.88 -11.05
CA LEU A 75 -26.28 -0.51 -11.22
C LEU A 75 -27.33 -1.22 -12.06
N VAL A 76 -26.96 -1.60 -13.28
CA VAL A 76 -27.90 -2.13 -14.29
C VAL A 76 -27.43 -3.49 -14.79
N ALA A 77 -28.40 -4.36 -15.12
CA ALA A 77 -28.11 -5.65 -15.75
C ALA A 77 -27.82 -5.49 -17.25
N ARG A 78 -26.75 -6.10 -17.76
CA ARG A 78 -26.43 -6.17 -19.19
C ARG A 78 -26.11 -7.61 -19.62
N GLU A 79 -26.59 -8.00 -20.82
CA GLU A 79 -26.41 -9.35 -21.39
C GLU A 79 -24.96 -9.64 -21.79
N SER A 80 -24.15 -8.61 -22.06
CA SER A 80 -22.71 -8.74 -22.23
C SER A 80 -22.00 -7.48 -21.73
N ILE A 81 -21.04 -7.65 -20.83
CA ILE A 81 -20.10 -6.61 -20.47
C ILE A 81 -18.93 -6.73 -21.45
N SER A 82 -18.81 -5.80 -22.40
CA SER A 82 -17.57 -5.69 -23.19
C SER A 82 -16.43 -5.38 -22.23
N ALA A 83 -15.26 -6.00 -22.39
CA ALA A 83 -14.09 -5.73 -21.56
C ALA A 83 -13.78 -4.22 -21.55
N LEU A 84 -14.16 -3.54 -20.46
CA LEU A 84 -13.88 -2.12 -20.25
C LEU A 84 -12.45 -1.99 -19.76
N ALA A 85 -11.61 -1.34 -20.59
CA ALA A 85 -10.27 -0.85 -20.31
C ALA A 85 -9.25 -1.88 -19.76
N SER A 86 -7.96 -1.60 -19.97
CA SER A 86 -6.89 -2.39 -19.38
C SER A 86 -6.84 -2.11 -17.87
N GLY A 87 -7.32 -3.07 -17.08
CA GLY A 87 -7.36 -2.98 -15.62
C GLY A 87 -6.01 -3.28 -14.96
N VAL A 88 -6.05 -4.03 -13.87
CA VAL A 88 -4.86 -4.60 -13.23
C VAL A 88 -4.76 -6.06 -13.58
N GLU A 89 -3.61 -6.46 -14.12
CA GLU A 89 -3.29 -7.84 -14.46
C GLU A 89 -2.22 -8.33 -13.49
N VAL A 90 -2.51 -9.46 -12.84
CA VAL A 90 -1.55 -10.22 -12.06
C VAL A 90 -1.09 -11.41 -12.89
N VAL A 91 0.21 -11.52 -13.10
CA VAL A 91 0.82 -12.54 -13.95
C VAL A 91 1.89 -13.30 -13.18
N ASP A 92 1.92 -14.62 -13.33
CA ASP A 92 3.05 -15.42 -12.87
C ASP A 92 4.24 -15.12 -13.79
N SER A 93 5.14 -14.23 -13.36
CA SER A 93 6.28 -13.82 -14.19
C SER A 93 7.33 -14.93 -14.29
N VAL A 94 7.59 -15.61 -13.17
CA VAL A 94 8.46 -16.77 -12.97
C VAL A 94 8.06 -17.45 -11.63
N PRO A 95 8.51 -18.68 -11.32
CA PRO A 95 8.27 -19.27 -10.00
C PRO A 95 8.64 -18.32 -8.86
N GLU A 96 7.79 -18.29 -7.83
CA GLU A 96 7.97 -17.45 -6.63
C GLU A 96 7.92 -15.93 -6.86
N GLN A 97 7.30 -15.48 -7.97
CA GLN A 97 7.04 -14.08 -8.27
C GLN A 97 5.64 -13.83 -8.85
N LEU A 98 5.00 -12.74 -8.42
CA LEU A 98 3.78 -12.21 -9.03
C LEU A 98 4.09 -10.85 -9.67
N GLY A 99 3.99 -10.76 -10.99
CA GLY A 99 4.08 -9.51 -11.73
C GLY A 99 2.75 -8.77 -11.77
N PHE A 100 2.80 -7.44 -11.70
CA PHE A 100 1.62 -6.58 -11.76
C PHE A 100 1.74 -5.60 -12.93
N LEU A 101 0.73 -5.60 -13.80
CA LEU A 101 0.57 -4.62 -14.86
C LEU A 101 -0.67 -3.78 -14.54
N VAL A 102 -0.59 -2.48 -14.84
CA VAL A 102 -1.71 -1.54 -14.72
C VAL A 102 -1.90 -0.86 -16.06
N GLY A 103 -3.04 -1.09 -16.70
CA GLY A 103 -3.27 -0.58 -18.05
C GLY A 103 -2.40 -1.27 -19.10
N GLY A 104 -2.03 -2.54 -18.90
CA GLY A 104 -1.07 -3.28 -19.73
C GLY A 104 0.39 -2.80 -19.61
N LYS A 105 0.69 -1.89 -18.69
CA LYS A 105 2.05 -1.38 -18.43
C LYS A 105 2.60 -1.98 -17.13
N PRO A 106 3.86 -2.43 -17.08
CA PRO A 106 4.46 -2.92 -15.84
C PRO A 106 4.38 -1.90 -14.71
N PHE A 107 4.05 -2.35 -13.50
CA PHE A 107 4.06 -1.53 -12.30
C PHE A 107 5.05 -2.05 -11.26
N THR A 108 4.89 -3.31 -10.83
CA THR A 108 5.78 -3.92 -9.84
C THR A 108 5.77 -5.43 -9.91
N THR A 109 6.69 -6.07 -9.19
CA THR A 109 6.73 -7.53 -9.02
C THR A 109 6.87 -7.85 -7.53
N TYR A 110 6.00 -8.70 -7.02
CA TYR A 110 6.09 -9.24 -5.67
C TYR A 110 6.97 -10.48 -5.68
N ASN A 111 8.03 -10.49 -4.88
CA ASN A 111 9.01 -11.56 -4.78
C ASN A 111 8.82 -12.24 -3.43
N PHE A 112 8.48 -13.53 -3.42
CA PHE A 112 8.07 -14.24 -2.20
C PHE A 112 8.77 -15.60 -2.01
N GLY A 113 9.86 -15.82 -2.73
CA GLY A 113 10.58 -17.09 -2.72
C GLY A 113 11.17 -17.49 -1.38
N SER A 114 11.24 -18.81 -1.15
CA SER A 114 11.59 -19.37 0.16
C SER A 114 13.02 -19.08 0.63
N GLY A 115 13.91 -18.70 -0.29
CA GLY A 115 15.28 -18.30 0.00
C GLY A 115 15.44 -16.84 0.43
N LEU A 116 14.38 -16.04 0.41
CA LEU A 116 14.40 -14.64 0.80
C LEU A 116 14.21 -14.50 2.32
N ALA A 117 14.92 -13.55 2.94
CA ALA A 117 14.69 -13.21 4.35
C ALA A 117 13.26 -12.72 4.61
N ARG A 118 12.67 -12.05 3.62
CA ARG A 118 11.29 -11.56 3.60
C ARG A 118 10.82 -11.27 2.16
N PRO A 119 9.52 -11.36 1.88
CA PRO A 119 8.98 -10.89 0.62
C PRO A 119 9.06 -9.37 0.43
N PHE A 120 9.11 -8.93 -0.82
CA PHE A 120 9.19 -7.50 -1.18
C PHE A 120 8.68 -7.23 -2.60
N PHE A 121 8.37 -5.96 -2.87
CA PHE A 121 8.00 -5.46 -4.19
C PHE A 121 9.22 -4.82 -4.88
N HIS A 122 9.62 -5.34 -6.04
CA HIS A 122 10.70 -4.76 -6.84
C HIS A 122 10.64 -5.21 -8.31
N PRO A 123 10.90 -4.31 -9.28
CA PRO A 123 11.03 -2.85 -9.09
C PRO A 123 9.68 -2.20 -8.83
N VAL A 124 9.64 -1.02 -8.22
CA VAL A 124 8.42 -0.19 -8.21
C VAL A 124 8.56 0.88 -9.29
N LEU A 125 7.60 0.96 -10.19
CA LEU A 125 7.63 1.84 -11.35
C LEU A 125 6.62 2.98 -11.26
N SER A 126 6.99 4.15 -11.79
CA SER A 126 6.09 5.29 -11.98
C SER A 126 5.08 5.04 -13.12
N PRO A 127 4.02 5.86 -13.25
CA PRO A 127 3.08 5.76 -14.38
C PRO A 127 3.76 5.76 -15.76
N SER A 128 4.89 6.44 -15.91
CA SER A 128 5.69 6.47 -17.14
C SER A 128 6.78 5.39 -17.23
N GLY A 129 6.87 4.48 -16.26
CA GLY A 129 7.78 3.32 -16.26
C GLY A 129 9.14 3.56 -15.62
N ARG A 130 9.36 4.69 -14.93
CA ARG A 130 10.64 4.98 -14.25
C ARG A 130 10.74 4.25 -12.93
N ARG A 131 11.92 3.70 -12.61
CA ARG A 131 12.17 3.03 -11.33
C ARG A 131 12.23 4.07 -10.21
N VAL A 132 11.24 4.06 -9.32
CA VAL A 132 11.19 4.98 -8.17
C VAL A 132 11.86 4.39 -6.93
N THR A 133 12.18 3.10 -6.96
CA THR A 133 12.94 2.41 -5.91
C THR A 133 14.31 1.96 -6.41
N ARG A 134 15.23 1.79 -5.46
CA ARG A 134 16.61 1.37 -5.71
C ARG A 134 16.70 -0.05 -6.28
N ASN A 135 17.73 -0.31 -7.09
CA ASN A 135 17.94 -1.62 -7.70
C ASN A 135 18.72 -2.58 -6.78
N TYR A 136 19.76 -2.11 -6.09
CA TYR A 136 20.51 -2.90 -5.12
C TYR A 136 19.65 -3.19 -3.87
N PRO A 137 19.69 -4.40 -3.31
CA PRO A 137 20.56 -5.54 -3.64
C PRO A 137 20.05 -6.47 -4.75
N MET A 138 18.86 -6.23 -5.31
CA MET A 138 18.22 -7.14 -6.27
C MET A 138 18.97 -7.19 -7.61
N LEU A 139 19.58 -6.07 -8.03
CA LEU A 139 20.41 -5.98 -9.23
C LEU A 139 21.69 -5.19 -8.93
N ASP A 140 22.79 -5.57 -9.58
CA ASP A 140 24.05 -4.82 -9.56
C ASP A 140 24.06 -3.84 -10.74
N VAL A 141 23.93 -2.54 -10.44
CA VAL A 141 23.88 -1.48 -11.46
C VAL A 141 24.95 -0.41 -11.19
N PRO A 142 25.59 0.17 -12.22
CA PRO A 142 26.59 1.22 -12.02
C PRO A 142 26.03 2.44 -11.26
N GLY A 143 26.80 2.94 -10.30
CA GLY A 143 26.46 4.16 -9.55
C GLY A 143 25.66 3.94 -8.25
N GLU A 144 25.25 2.70 -7.96
CA GLU A 144 24.67 2.34 -6.67
C GLU A 144 25.73 1.76 -5.72
N THR A 145 25.60 2.06 -4.42
CA THR A 145 26.45 1.49 -3.37
C THR A 145 26.07 0.03 -3.09
N ARG A 146 26.85 -0.68 -2.27
CA ARG A 146 26.54 -2.06 -1.83
C ARG A 146 26.24 -2.15 -0.33
N ASP A 147 25.67 -1.08 0.22
CA ASP A 147 25.27 -0.91 1.62
C ASP A 147 23.85 -1.43 1.87
N HIS A 148 23.53 -1.71 3.14
CA HIS A 148 22.18 -2.05 3.61
C HIS A 148 21.48 -3.11 2.72
N VAL A 149 22.05 -4.31 2.65
CA VAL A 149 21.52 -5.44 1.85
C VAL A 149 20.09 -5.85 2.22
N HIS A 150 19.57 -5.39 3.36
CA HIS A 150 18.19 -5.62 3.79
C HIS A 150 17.17 -4.60 3.22
N HIS A 151 17.61 -3.49 2.63
CA HIS A 151 16.70 -2.46 2.09
C HIS A 151 16.20 -2.84 0.68
N ARG A 152 15.22 -3.74 0.62
CA ARG A 152 14.71 -4.31 -0.63
C ARG A 152 13.51 -3.56 -1.20
N SER A 153 13.76 -2.40 -1.81
CA SER A 153 12.76 -1.61 -2.56
C SER A 153 11.53 -1.22 -1.74
N LEU A 154 10.46 -2.02 -1.68
CA LEU A 154 9.27 -1.79 -0.85
C LEU A 154 8.95 -3.07 -0.07
N TRP A 155 8.96 -3.01 1.27
CA TRP A 155 8.84 -4.20 2.12
C TRP A 155 8.22 -3.89 3.50
N THR A 156 7.88 -4.96 4.23
CA THR A 156 7.44 -4.96 5.63
C THR A 156 8.51 -5.66 6.48
N ALA A 157 8.88 -5.07 7.62
CA ALA A 157 9.90 -5.61 8.53
C ALA A 157 9.74 -5.04 9.95
N HIS A 158 10.32 -5.70 10.94
CA HIS A 158 10.42 -5.16 12.30
C HIS A 158 11.69 -5.68 12.97
N GLY A 159 12.47 -4.80 13.59
CA GLY A 159 13.77 -5.12 14.19
C GLY A 159 13.72 -5.83 15.55
N ASP A 160 12.54 -5.90 16.17
CA ASP A 160 12.35 -6.63 17.44
C ASP A 160 10.92 -7.20 17.56
N VAL A 161 10.75 -8.49 17.29
CA VAL A 161 9.50 -9.23 17.54
C VAL A 161 9.80 -10.35 18.52
N ASN A 162 9.41 -10.19 19.79
CA ASN A 162 9.82 -11.08 20.88
C ASN A 162 11.35 -11.30 20.95
N GLY A 163 12.15 -10.26 20.68
CA GLY A 163 13.62 -10.33 20.65
C GLY A 163 14.20 -10.82 19.32
N VAL A 164 13.38 -11.11 18.31
CA VAL A 164 13.83 -11.54 16.98
C VAL A 164 13.90 -10.35 16.02
N ASP A 165 15.04 -10.16 15.39
CA ASP A 165 15.26 -9.14 14.37
C ASP A 165 14.82 -9.63 12.99
N CYS A 166 13.69 -9.10 12.48
CA CYS A 166 13.20 -9.32 11.12
C CYS A 166 13.40 -8.06 10.25
N TRP A 167 14.45 -7.28 10.49
CA TRP A 167 14.85 -6.11 9.70
C TRP A 167 16.20 -6.31 9.01
N SER A 168 17.29 -6.52 9.77
CA SER A 168 18.65 -6.19 9.31
C SER A 168 19.32 -7.18 8.35
N GLU A 169 18.78 -8.39 8.16
CA GLU A 169 19.43 -9.51 7.44
C GLU A 169 20.85 -9.85 7.97
N GLU A 170 21.20 -9.43 9.18
CA GLU A 170 22.48 -9.73 9.84
C GLU A 170 22.51 -11.17 10.41
N PRO A 171 23.69 -11.73 10.71
CA PRO A 171 23.78 -13.07 11.30
C PRO A 171 22.89 -13.22 12.54
N GLY A 172 21.97 -14.18 12.50
CA GLY A 172 20.97 -14.38 13.56
C GLY A 172 19.67 -13.60 13.38
N HIS A 173 19.39 -13.05 12.19
CA HIS A 173 18.09 -12.49 11.85
C HIS A 173 16.99 -13.57 11.79
N GLY A 174 15.73 -13.18 12.05
CA GLY A 174 14.54 -13.98 11.78
C GLY A 174 14.05 -13.87 10.34
N TRP A 175 13.02 -14.65 10.03
CA TRP A 175 12.49 -14.76 8.66
C TRP A 175 11.03 -14.34 8.60
N ILE A 176 10.60 -13.85 7.45
CA ILE A 176 9.18 -13.69 7.09
C ILE A 176 8.94 -14.60 5.89
N LYS A 177 8.22 -15.70 6.07
CA LYS A 177 8.09 -16.75 5.06
C LYS A 177 6.69 -16.77 4.48
N HIS A 178 6.58 -16.67 3.15
CA HIS A 178 5.33 -16.96 2.45
C HIS A 178 4.87 -18.38 2.79
N GLN A 179 3.57 -18.55 3.06
CA GLN A 179 2.97 -19.85 3.33
C GLN A 179 2.02 -20.24 2.19
N GLU A 180 1.06 -19.37 1.88
CA GLU A 180 0.08 -19.58 0.81
C GLU A 180 -0.56 -18.26 0.39
N PHE A 181 -1.01 -18.18 -0.87
CA PHE A 181 -2.00 -17.18 -1.28
C PHE A 181 -3.40 -17.70 -0.99
N LEU A 182 -4.20 -16.88 -0.29
CA LEU A 182 -5.63 -17.10 -0.09
C LEU A 182 -6.44 -16.62 -1.29
N SER A 183 -5.96 -15.56 -1.95
CA SER A 183 -6.52 -15.09 -3.22
C SER A 183 -5.43 -14.42 -4.06
N VAL A 184 -5.56 -14.54 -5.37
CA VAL A 184 -4.83 -13.75 -6.37
C VAL A 184 -5.86 -13.36 -7.43
N GLN A 185 -5.96 -12.07 -7.75
CA GLN A 185 -6.98 -11.58 -8.65
C GLN A 185 -6.47 -10.49 -9.58
N SER A 186 -6.86 -10.62 -10.85
CA SER A 186 -6.84 -9.55 -11.84
C SER A 186 -8.24 -8.96 -11.94
N GLY A 187 -8.37 -7.72 -12.41
CA GLY A 187 -9.68 -7.13 -12.59
C GLY A 187 -9.67 -5.73 -13.21
N PRO A 188 -10.82 -5.26 -13.70
CA PRO A 188 -10.93 -4.00 -14.43
C PRO A 188 -10.72 -2.76 -13.54
N VAL A 189 -10.89 -2.91 -12.21
CA VAL A 189 -10.74 -1.81 -11.24
C VAL A 189 -9.49 -2.01 -10.40
N PHE A 190 -9.28 -3.23 -9.90
CA PHE A 190 -8.15 -3.55 -9.05
C PHE A 190 -7.68 -4.99 -9.26
N GLY A 191 -6.45 -5.23 -8.85
CA GLY A 191 -5.84 -6.54 -8.80
C GLY A 191 -4.92 -6.63 -7.60
N GLY A 192 -4.54 -7.83 -7.20
CA GLY A 192 -3.84 -8.01 -5.95
C GLY A 192 -3.84 -9.43 -5.43
N PHE A 193 -3.49 -9.56 -4.16
CA PHE A 193 -3.52 -10.83 -3.45
C PHE A 193 -3.85 -10.64 -1.97
N GLU A 194 -4.27 -11.75 -1.38
CA GLU A 194 -4.23 -11.98 0.06
C GLU A 194 -3.34 -13.21 0.31
N GLU A 195 -2.42 -13.12 1.28
CA GLU A 195 -1.52 -14.22 1.61
C GLU A 195 -1.38 -14.43 3.12
N LYS A 196 -0.99 -15.66 3.47
CA LYS A 196 -0.48 -16.00 4.80
C LYS A 196 1.04 -15.99 4.81
N LEU A 197 1.58 -15.36 5.84
CA LEU A 197 3.01 -15.27 6.12
C LEU A 197 3.28 -15.78 7.54
N LEU A 198 4.45 -16.38 7.75
CA LEU A 198 4.91 -16.79 9.06
C LEU A 198 6.23 -16.10 9.39
N TRP A 199 6.26 -15.38 10.51
CA TRP A 199 7.48 -14.81 11.05
C TRP A 199 8.12 -15.84 11.97
N THR A 200 9.40 -16.12 11.77
CA THR A 200 10.11 -17.17 12.51
C THR A 200 11.39 -16.65 13.16
N ALA A 201 11.86 -17.40 14.16
CA ALA A 201 13.18 -17.23 14.76
C ALA A 201 14.30 -17.54 13.73
N PRO A 202 15.59 -17.33 14.09
CA PRO A 202 16.70 -17.46 13.14
C PRO A 202 16.92 -18.86 12.56
N ASP A 203 16.46 -19.90 13.27
CA ASP A 203 16.44 -21.27 12.76
C ASP A 203 15.52 -21.47 11.55
N GLY A 204 14.62 -20.51 11.28
CA GLY A 204 13.66 -20.57 10.19
C GLY A 204 12.46 -21.48 10.47
N GLU A 205 12.39 -22.13 11.62
CA GLU A 205 11.40 -23.15 11.93
C GLU A 205 10.49 -22.72 13.08
N LYS A 206 11.05 -22.11 14.12
CA LYS A 206 10.27 -21.73 15.30
C LYS A 206 9.38 -20.52 14.99
N PRO A 207 8.04 -20.66 15.06
CA PRO A 207 7.13 -19.57 14.77
C PRO A 207 7.16 -18.50 15.87
N VAL A 208 7.01 -17.23 15.47
CA VAL A 208 6.95 -16.06 16.36
C VAL A 208 5.59 -15.38 16.26
N VAL A 209 5.14 -15.05 15.05
CA VAL A 209 3.83 -14.42 14.79
C VAL A 209 3.36 -14.80 13.38
N ALA A 210 2.05 -15.01 13.21
CA ALA A 210 1.46 -15.18 11.89
C ALA A 210 1.06 -13.80 11.32
N GLU A 211 1.13 -13.64 10.01
CA GLU A 211 0.70 -12.43 9.31
C GLU A 211 -0.27 -12.79 8.18
N LEU A 212 -1.36 -12.03 8.07
CA LEU A 212 -2.16 -11.92 6.86
C LEU A 212 -1.80 -10.62 6.17
N ARG A 213 -1.42 -10.69 4.89
CA ARG A 213 -1.09 -9.53 4.07
C ARG A 213 -2.05 -9.42 2.89
N GLU A 214 -2.69 -8.26 2.77
CA GLU A 214 -3.48 -7.89 1.59
C GLU A 214 -2.69 -6.81 0.82
N ALA A 215 -2.43 -7.03 -0.46
CA ALA A 215 -1.90 -6.03 -1.37
C ALA A 215 -2.90 -5.79 -2.50
N ARG A 216 -3.35 -4.55 -2.68
CA ARG A 216 -4.33 -4.18 -3.69
C ARG A 216 -3.85 -3.00 -4.51
N ILE A 217 -3.77 -3.18 -5.82
CA ILE A 217 -3.37 -2.18 -6.80
C ILE A 217 -4.60 -1.75 -7.58
N TYR A 218 -4.78 -0.45 -7.79
CA TYR A 218 -5.94 0.09 -8.50
C TYR A 218 -5.56 0.64 -9.88
N ALA A 219 -6.43 0.40 -10.87
CA ALA A 219 -6.35 0.97 -12.20
C ALA A 219 -7.02 2.37 -12.20
N LEU A 220 -6.27 3.39 -11.77
CA LEU A 220 -6.73 4.77 -11.90
C LEU A 220 -6.62 5.26 -13.36
N PRO A 221 -7.65 5.93 -13.89
CA PRO A 221 -7.55 6.62 -15.18
C PRO A 221 -6.51 7.76 -15.11
N ASP A 222 -5.49 7.72 -15.97
CA ASP A 222 -4.50 8.78 -16.20
C ASP A 222 -3.99 9.52 -14.94
N GLY A 223 -3.48 8.77 -13.97
CA GLY A 223 -3.06 9.33 -12.68
C GLY A 223 -1.88 8.59 -12.03
N PRO A 224 -1.63 8.83 -10.73
CA PRO A 224 -0.62 8.10 -9.99
C PRO A 224 -0.96 6.60 -9.91
N ARG A 225 0.05 5.77 -9.66
CA ARG A 225 -0.17 4.37 -9.25
C ARG A 225 -0.52 4.35 -7.76
N ILE A 226 -1.57 3.61 -7.42
CA ILE A 226 -2.01 3.44 -6.04
C ILE A 226 -1.94 1.96 -5.67
N MET A 227 -1.31 1.68 -4.54
CA MET A 227 -1.25 0.36 -3.94
C MET A 227 -1.57 0.45 -2.45
N ASP A 228 -2.62 -0.23 -2.02
CA ASP A 228 -2.92 -0.40 -0.60
C ASP A 228 -2.22 -1.65 -0.09
N ILE A 229 -1.54 -1.54 1.05
CA ILE A 229 -1.02 -2.67 1.83
C ILE A 229 -1.74 -2.69 3.17
N LYS A 230 -2.34 -3.82 3.50
CA LYS A 230 -2.80 -4.11 4.85
C LYS A 230 -2.01 -5.29 5.41
N VAL A 231 -1.46 -5.10 6.60
CA VAL A 231 -0.72 -6.12 7.36
C VAL A 231 -1.51 -6.41 8.62
N THR A 232 -1.88 -7.66 8.85
CA THR A 232 -2.57 -8.09 10.08
C THR A 232 -1.77 -9.17 10.77
N PHE A 233 -1.22 -8.84 11.93
CA PHE A 233 -0.53 -9.80 12.78
C PHE A 233 -1.52 -10.58 13.62
N GLN A 234 -1.29 -11.89 13.75
CA GLN A 234 -2.09 -12.81 14.56
C GLN A 234 -1.18 -13.52 15.56
N ALA A 235 -1.43 -13.30 16.85
CA ALA A 235 -0.67 -13.90 17.94
C ALA A 235 -1.11 -15.35 18.21
N LEU A 236 -0.85 -16.24 17.26
CA LEU A 236 -1.26 -17.65 17.32
C LEU A 236 -0.33 -18.55 18.15
N PHE A 237 0.85 -18.03 18.54
CA PHE A 237 1.93 -18.79 19.19
C PHE A 237 2.28 -18.25 20.58
N GLY A 238 1.34 -17.59 21.24
CA GLY A 238 1.57 -16.81 22.46
C GLY A 238 1.52 -15.31 22.21
N SER A 239 1.62 -14.52 23.28
CA SER A 239 1.67 -13.06 23.17
C SER A 239 2.92 -12.61 22.41
N VAL A 240 2.78 -11.55 21.61
CA VAL A 240 3.83 -10.99 20.77
C VAL A 240 4.13 -9.56 21.21
N LYS A 241 5.36 -9.29 21.62
CA LYS A 241 5.86 -7.93 21.84
C LYS A 241 6.59 -7.46 20.58
N PHE A 242 6.06 -6.41 19.95
CA PHE A 242 6.81 -5.58 19.03
C PHE A 242 7.60 -4.57 19.86
N GLY A 243 8.93 -4.61 19.79
CA GLY A 243 9.82 -3.77 20.60
C GLY A 243 9.89 -2.30 20.14
N ASP A 244 10.29 -1.41 21.04
CA ASP A 244 10.64 -0.02 20.68
C ASP A 244 11.97 -0.02 19.94
N THR A 245 11.91 0.21 18.63
CA THR A 245 13.10 0.34 17.79
C THR A 245 12.84 1.33 16.66
N LYS A 246 13.88 2.07 16.27
CA LYS A 246 13.86 2.88 15.03
C LYS A 246 13.66 2.01 13.76
N GLU A 247 13.92 0.70 13.83
CA GLU A 247 13.77 -0.29 12.75
C GLU A 247 12.41 -1.04 12.81
N GLY A 248 11.35 -0.36 13.27
CA GLY A 248 10.00 -0.92 13.45
C GLY A 248 9.05 -0.63 12.28
N GLY A 249 9.44 -0.97 11.05
CA GLY A 249 8.75 -0.48 9.85
C GLY A 249 7.72 -1.40 9.21
N ILE A 250 6.44 -1.18 9.47
CA ILE A 250 5.36 -1.99 8.84
C ILE A 250 5.30 -1.80 7.31
N VAL A 251 5.60 -0.60 6.82
CA VAL A 251 5.83 -0.34 5.39
C VAL A 251 7.07 0.55 5.25
N SER A 252 8.03 0.06 4.48
CA SER A 252 9.35 0.68 4.28
C SER A 252 9.69 0.75 2.80
N VAL A 253 10.30 1.85 2.39
CA VAL A 253 10.73 2.09 1.02
C VAL A 253 12.20 2.52 0.98
N ARG A 254 12.94 1.99 0.00
CA ARG A 254 14.24 2.49 -0.44
C ARG A 254 14.08 3.12 -1.81
N VAL A 255 14.09 4.45 -1.89
CA VAL A 255 13.92 5.17 -3.15
C VAL A 255 15.12 5.00 -4.08
N ALA A 256 14.91 5.24 -5.36
CA ALA A 256 15.96 5.16 -6.37
C ALA A 256 17.13 6.07 -5.99
N THR A 257 18.35 5.61 -6.19
CA THR A 257 19.57 6.32 -5.78
C THR A 257 19.68 7.78 -6.29
N PRO A 258 19.20 8.16 -7.50
CA PRO A 258 19.14 9.57 -7.89
C PRO A 258 18.22 10.44 -7.03
N MET A 259 17.28 9.84 -6.30
CA MET A 259 16.36 10.48 -5.37
C MET A 259 16.92 10.55 -3.95
N ASP A 260 18.16 10.12 -3.68
CA ASP A 260 18.78 10.34 -2.36
C ASP A 260 18.77 11.84 -2.03
N GLY A 261 18.53 12.20 -0.77
CA GLY A 261 18.42 13.58 -0.29
C GLY A 261 19.73 14.33 -0.48
N ASN A 262 20.86 13.64 -0.29
CA ASN A 262 22.19 14.17 -0.59
C ASN A 262 22.49 14.33 -2.10
N LYS A 263 21.56 13.93 -2.98
CA LYS A 263 21.60 14.11 -4.44
C LYS A 263 20.47 15.02 -4.95
N GLY A 264 19.80 15.74 -4.05
CA GLY A 264 18.73 16.68 -4.39
C GLY A 264 17.32 16.09 -4.32
N GLY A 265 17.18 14.86 -3.82
CA GLY A 265 15.88 14.33 -3.43
C GLY A 265 15.25 15.11 -2.28
N VAL A 266 13.92 15.07 -2.20
CA VAL A 266 13.14 15.84 -1.24
C VAL A 266 12.25 14.90 -0.45
N ILE A 267 12.50 14.83 0.86
CA ILE A 267 11.57 14.26 1.82
C ILE A 267 10.61 15.37 2.25
N LEU A 268 9.30 15.13 2.19
CA LEU A 268 8.26 16.05 2.65
C LEU A 268 7.23 15.29 3.49
N THR A 269 6.80 15.89 4.60
CA THR A 269 5.72 15.36 5.44
C THR A 269 4.47 16.24 5.37
N SER A 270 3.32 15.67 5.75
CA SER A 270 2.05 16.39 5.84
C SER A 270 2.06 17.59 6.80
N LYS A 271 3.03 17.65 7.72
CA LYS A 271 3.25 18.78 8.65
C LYS A 271 4.17 19.85 8.09
N GLY A 272 4.58 19.73 6.82
CA GLY A 272 5.45 20.69 6.14
C GLY A 272 6.94 20.54 6.44
N GLY A 273 7.34 19.52 7.21
CA GLY A 273 8.75 19.21 7.43
C GLY A 273 9.43 18.78 6.12
N ARG A 274 10.66 19.24 5.89
CA ARG A 274 11.44 18.99 4.68
C ARG A 274 12.85 18.45 4.98
N GLY A 275 13.25 17.40 4.26
CA GLY A 275 14.55 16.73 4.42
C GLY A 275 14.67 15.91 5.71
N GLU A 276 15.75 15.14 5.87
CA GLU A 276 15.93 14.26 7.04
C GLU A 276 15.84 15.03 8.37
N ALA A 277 16.49 16.19 8.49
CA ALA A 277 16.57 16.94 9.74
C ALA A 277 15.21 17.37 10.31
N GLN A 278 14.21 17.61 9.46
CA GLN A 278 12.88 18.04 9.88
C GLN A 278 11.84 16.91 9.88
N CYS A 279 12.13 15.80 9.22
CA CYS A 279 11.18 14.70 9.05
C CYS A 279 11.51 13.48 9.92
N TRP A 280 12.77 13.25 10.25
CA TRP A 280 13.17 12.09 11.05
C TRP A 280 12.56 12.14 12.45
N GLY A 281 11.87 11.05 12.81
CA GLY A 281 11.22 10.90 14.10
C GLY A 281 10.11 11.94 14.34
N LYS A 282 9.53 12.51 13.28
CA LYS A 282 8.36 13.40 13.40
C LYS A 282 7.08 12.68 13.02
N LYS A 283 5.99 13.00 13.73
CA LYS A 283 4.66 12.48 13.45
C LYS A 283 4.03 13.22 12.28
N ALA A 284 3.51 12.49 11.30
CA ALA A 284 2.81 13.07 10.15
C ALA A 284 1.87 12.04 9.51
N GLU A 285 0.75 12.50 8.95
CA GLU A 285 -0.25 11.66 8.28
C GLU A 285 0.28 10.96 7.03
N TRP A 286 1.24 11.58 6.36
CA TRP A 286 1.93 10.99 5.21
C TRP A 286 3.36 11.53 5.13
N CYS A 287 4.23 10.74 4.51
CA CYS A 287 5.58 11.13 4.13
C CYS A 287 5.81 10.76 2.67
N SER A 288 6.51 11.66 2.00
CA SER A 288 6.74 11.66 0.57
C SER A 288 8.24 11.78 0.32
N TYR A 289 8.75 11.05 -0.67
CA TYR A 289 10.12 11.15 -1.11
C TYR A 289 10.15 11.26 -2.64
N SER A 290 10.51 12.44 -3.15
CA SER A 290 10.59 12.74 -4.59
C SER A 290 11.98 13.13 -5.04
N GLY A 291 12.26 13.04 -6.33
CA GLY A 291 13.53 13.42 -6.93
C GLY A 291 13.52 13.29 -8.44
N ILE A 292 14.69 13.40 -9.07
CA ILE A 292 14.82 13.31 -10.53
C ILE A 292 15.33 11.92 -10.92
N VAL A 293 14.54 11.17 -11.68
CA VAL A 293 14.93 9.89 -12.29
C VAL A 293 14.86 10.04 -13.79
N GLU A 294 15.95 9.71 -14.50
CA GLU A 294 16.03 9.82 -15.97
C GLU A 294 15.62 11.22 -16.49
N GLY A 295 16.02 12.27 -15.76
CA GLY A 295 15.74 13.66 -16.11
C GLY A 295 14.30 14.12 -15.88
N LYS A 296 13.46 13.31 -15.22
CA LYS A 296 12.06 13.66 -14.91
C LYS A 296 11.77 13.58 -13.40
N PRO A 297 10.94 14.50 -12.87
CA PRO A 297 10.53 14.44 -11.47
C PRO A 297 9.55 13.28 -11.26
N VAL A 298 9.81 12.48 -10.23
CA VAL A 298 8.95 11.38 -9.77
C VAL A 298 8.99 11.33 -8.25
N GLY A 299 8.00 10.68 -7.64
CA GLY A 299 8.04 10.42 -6.21
C GLY A 299 7.18 9.25 -5.78
N ILE A 300 7.42 8.86 -4.52
CA ILE A 300 6.67 7.84 -3.81
C ILE A 300 6.27 8.38 -2.43
N ALA A 301 5.02 8.16 -2.04
CA ALA A 301 4.51 8.54 -0.74
C ALA A 301 3.88 7.34 -0.03
N ILE A 302 4.00 7.30 1.29
CA ILE A 302 3.28 6.39 2.17
C ILE A 302 2.28 7.22 2.98
N LEU A 303 1.01 6.82 2.93
CA LEU A 303 -0.10 7.44 3.63
C LEU A 303 -0.53 6.52 4.78
N ASP A 304 -0.50 7.04 6.00
CA ASP A 304 -0.84 6.32 7.23
C ASP A 304 -2.34 6.42 7.51
N HIS A 305 -3.05 5.30 7.58
CA HIS A 305 -4.49 5.32 7.79
C HIS A 305 -4.85 5.70 9.24
N PRO A 306 -5.94 6.46 9.50
CA PRO A 306 -6.37 6.84 10.85
C PRO A 306 -6.61 5.70 11.82
N ASP A 307 -7.06 4.55 11.32
CA ASP A 307 -7.26 3.33 12.12
C ASP A 307 -5.96 2.70 12.65
N ASN A 308 -4.79 3.12 12.15
CA ASN A 308 -3.53 2.51 12.57
C ASN A 308 -3.22 2.86 14.03
N PRO A 309 -2.67 1.91 14.80
CA PRO A 309 -2.16 2.21 16.13
C PRO A 309 -1.20 3.40 16.11
N ARG A 310 -1.43 4.35 17.02
CA ARG A 310 -0.63 5.57 17.20
C ARG A 310 -0.63 6.54 16.02
N HIS A 311 -1.62 6.47 15.14
CA HIS A 311 -1.84 7.47 14.09
C HIS A 311 -1.83 8.91 14.64
N PRO A 312 -1.26 9.89 13.90
CA PRO A 312 -0.34 9.67 12.77
C PRO A 312 0.98 9.06 13.23
N THR A 313 1.53 8.12 12.47
CA THR A 313 2.81 7.45 12.79
C THR A 313 4.00 8.40 12.84
N TYR A 314 5.08 7.97 13.51
CA TYR A 314 6.42 8.55 13.33
C TYR A 314 7.05 8.06 12.01
N TRP A 315 7.96 8.87 11.46
CA TRP A 315 8.66 8.56 10.22
C TRP A 315 10.17 8.33 10.45
N HIS A 316 10.64 7.13 10.12
CA HIS A 316 12.08 6.87 10.01
C HIS A 316 12.52 7.15 8.58
N VAL A 317 13.09 8.34 8.38
CA VAL A 317 13.63 8.76 7.08
C VAL A 317 15.14 8.97 7.13
N ARG A 318 15.81 8.78 5.99
CA ARG A 318 17.24 9.03 5.81
C ARG A 318 17.49 9.67 4.47
N ASP A 319 18.38 10.66 4.42
CA ASP A 319 18.82 11.31 3.18
C ASP A 319 19.56 10.37 2.23
N TYR A 320 19.92 9.15 2.68
CA TYR A 320 20.41 8.09 1.79
C TYR A 320 19.31 7.27 1.11
N GLY A 321 18.04 7.69 1.19
CA GLY A 321 16.94 7.10 0.43
C GLY A 321 16.01 6.16 1.20
N LEU A 322 16.09 6.07 2.54
CA LEU A 322 15.15 5.26 3.34
C LEU A 322 13.95 6.11 3.78
N MET A 323 12.74 5.55 3.70
CA MET A 323 11.52 6.14 4.25
C MET A 323 10.60 5.03 4.77
N THR A 324 10.29 5.10 6.06
CA THR A 324 9.56 4.05 6.76
C THR A 324 8.51 4.63 7.71
N ALA A 325 7.28 4.10 7.63
CA ALA A 325 6.25 4.31 8.64
C ALA A 325 6.57 3.46 9.86
N ASN A 326 6.91 4.10 10.99
CA ASN A 326 7.32 3.41 12.21
C ASN A 326 6.54 3.91 13.44
N PRO A 327 5.50 3.20 13.91
CA PRO A 327 4.76 3.58 15.10
C PRO A 327 5.43 3.12 16.42
N PHE A 328 6.58 2.45 16.40
CA PHE A 328 7.19 1.79 17.57
C PHE A 328 8.42 2.50 18.14
N GLY A 329 9.18 3.25 17.34
CA GLY A 329 10.48 3.80 17.74
C GLY A 329 10.46 5.02 18.69
N VAL A 330 9.51 5.12 19.61
CA VAL A 330 9.25 6.33 20.42
C VAL A 330 10.48 6.78 21.21
N SER A 331 11.15 5.88 21.92
CA SER A 331 12.35 6.20 22.70
C SER A 331 13.47 6.78 21.84
N HIS A 332 13.60 6.30 20.60
CA HIS A 332 14.58 6.77 19.65
C HIS A 332 14.20 8.14 19.08
N PHE A 333 12.96 8.32 18.65
CA PHE A 333 12.50 9.54 17.97
C PHE A 333 12.37 10.74 18.91
N GLU A 334 12.02 10.49 20.18
CA GLU A 334 11.96 11.52 21.23
C GLU A 334 13.30 11.68 21.97
N HIS A 335 14.33 10.91 21.60
CA HIS A 335 15.64 10.88 22.26
C HIS A 335 15.55 10.69 23.79
N ASN A 336 14.62 9.85 24.23
CA ASN A 336 14.34 9.63 25.64
C ASN A 336 14.25 8.13 25.94
N PRO A 337 15.30 7.51 26.51
CA PRO A 337 15.33 6.08 26.81
C PRO A 337 14.37 5.67 27.94
N ALA A 338 13.71 6.62 28.61
CA ALA A 338 12.67 6.33 29.60
C ALA A 338 11.28 6.10 28.97
N LEU A 339 11.11 6.41 27.68
CA LEU A 339 9.90 6.09 26.94
C LEU A 339 9.96 4.66 26.37
N ASP A 340 8.81 4.05 26.14
CA ASP A 340 8.68 2.74 25.49
C ASP A 340 7.53 2.81 24.46
N GLY A 341 7.90 2.74 23.19
CA GLY A 341 7.01 2.57 22.06
C GLY A 341 6.78 1.11 21.69
N GLY A 342 7.14 0.15 22.53
CA GLY A 342 6.76 -1.24 22.35
C GLY A 342 5.23 -1.42 22.36
N LEU A 343 4.75 -2.46 21.69
CA LEU A 343 3.34 -2.83 21.65
C LEU A 343 3.21 -4.33 21.88
N VAL A 344 2.38 -4.72 22.86
CA VAL A 344 2.10 -6.14 23.14
C VAL A 344 0.77 -6.52 22.53
N LEU A 345 0.80 -7.52 21.64
CA LEU A 345 -0.35 -8.22 21.11
C LEU A 345 -0.63 -9.46 21.96
N PRO A 346 -1.75 -9.51 22.71
CA PRO A 346 -2.07 -10.68 23.53
C PRO A 346 -2.27 -11.96 22.70
N ASN A 347 -1.99 -13.12 23.31
CA ASN A 347 -2.26 -14.41 22.68
C ASN A 347 -3.71 -14.52 22.16
N GLY A 348 -3.87 -14.94 20.91
CA GLY A 348 -5.15 -15.07 20.22
C GLY A 348 -5.75 -13.77 19.67
N ALA A 349 -5.09 -12.62 19.87
CA ALA A 349 -5.54 -11.34 19.33
C ALA A 349 -4.93 -11.02 17.95
N GLU A 350 -5.51 -10.02 17.29
CA GLU A 350 -5.04 -9.49 16.01
C GLU A 350 -4.65 -8.01 16.11
N LEU A 351 -3.69 -7.60 15.27
CA LEU A 351 -3.25 -6.21 15.13
C LEU A 351 -3.09 -5.87 13.66
N SER A 352 -3.90 -4.93 13.17
CA SER A 352 -3.85 -4.49 11.77
C SER A 352 -3.21 -3.12 11.59
N PHE A 353 -2.51 -2.98 10.47
CA PHE A 353 -2.03 -1.72 9.92
C PHE A 353 -2.44 -1.62 8.45
N LYS A 354 -2.80 -0.41 8.02
CA LYS A 354 -3.28 -0.08 6.66
C LYS A 354 -2.48 1.10 6.12
N TYR A 355 -1.84 0.92 4.98
CA TYR A 355 -1.08 1.98 4.32
C TYR A 355 -1.47 2.07 2.86
N ARG A 356 -1.52 3.29 2.33
CA ARG A 356 -1.62 3.53 0.89
C ARG A 356 -0.30 4.05 0.38
N ILE A 357 0.16 3.47 -0.71
CA ILE A 357 1.38 3.86 -1.39
C ILE A 357 0.97 4.54 -2.69
N LEU A 358 1.48 5.75 -2.88
CA LEU A 358 1.22 6.56 -4.06
C LEU A 358 2.53 6.73 -4.84
N ILE A 359 2.53 6.39 -6.14
CA ILE A 359 3.66 6.65 -7.03
C ILE A 359 3.21 7.62 -8.10
N TYR A 360 3.89 8.76 -8.19
CA TYR A 360 3.44 9.89 -8.99
C TYR A 360 4.57 10.49 -9.82
N GLU A 361 4.19 11.20 -10.88
CA GLU A 361 5.10 12.08 -11.63
C GLU A 361 5.06 13.47 -10.98
N GLY A 362 6.16 14.22 -11.09
CA GLY A 362 6.27 15.53 -10.45
C GLY A 362 6.74 15.46 -9.00
N ASP A 363 6.15 16.32 -8.18
CA ASP A 363 6.41 16.49 -6.76
C ASP A 363 5.12 16.32 -5.93
N ALA A 364 5.25 16.41 -4.61
CA ALA A 364 4.11 16.22 -3.71
C ALA A 364 2.94 17.21 -3.93
N GLU A 365 3.23 18.42 -4.42
CA GLU A 365 2.22 19.45 -4.66
C GLU A 365 1.45 19.14 -5.95
N SER A 366 2.17 18.95 -7.06
CA SER A 366 1.59 18.55 -8.35
C SER A 366 0.86 17.20 -8.29
N ALA A 367 1.29 16.30 -7.41
CA ALA A 367 0.60 15.03 -7.14
C ALA A 367 -0.62 15.17 -6.21
N SER A 368 -0.93 16.37 -5.70
CA SER A 368 -2.06 16.62 -4.81
C SER A 368 -2.14 15.66 -3.62
N LEU A 369 -1.00 15.36 -2.97
CA LEU A 369 -0.93 14.33 -1.91
C LEU A 369 -1.92 14.56 -0.77
N ALA A 370 -2.17 15.81 -0.40
CA ALA A 370 -3.16 16.15 0.62
C ALA A 370 -4.58 15.71 0.24
N ALA A 371 -4.97 15.85 -1.03
CA ALA A 371 -6.28 15.41 -1.52
C ALA A 371 -6.38 13.88 -1.57
N HIS A 372 -5.32 13.20 -2.03
CA HIS A 372 -5.23 11.73 -1.96
C HIS A 372 -5.31 11.21 -0.52
N TYR A 373 -4.68 11.91 0.43
CA TYR A 373 -4.77 11.57 1.83
C TYR A 373 -6.18 11.76 2.37
N SER A 374 -6.83 12.92 2.15
CA SER A 374 -8.22 13.13 2.59
C SER A 374 -9.16 12.05 2.06
N ALA A 375 -9.01 11.69 0.78
CA ALA A 375 -9.79 10.64 0.12
C ALA A 375 -9.44 9.22 0.58
N TYR A 376 -8.26 9.00 1.15
CA TYR A 376 -7.89 7.71 1.76
C TYR A 376 -8.35 7.61 3.22
N SER A 377 -8.17 8.68 4.01
CA SER A 377 -8.50 8.73 5.43
C SER A 377 -10.00 8.83 5.70
N LYS A 378 -10.74 9.43 4.77
CA LYS A 378 -12.20 9.61 4.85
C LYS A 378 -12.78 9.44 3.44
N PRO A 379 -12.83 8.23 2.86
CA PRO A 379 -13.30 8.02 1.49
C PRO A 379 -14.68 8.65 1.23
N PRO A 380 -14.97 9.09 0.00
CA PRO A 380 -16.30 9.60 -0.35
C PRO A 380 -17.39 8.59 0.06
N GLU A 381 -18.44 9.10 0.70
CA GLU A 381 -19.53 8.29 1.22
C GLU A 381 -20.39 7.80 0.06
N VAL A 382 -20.62 6.48 0.00
CA VAL A 382 -21.56 5.87 -0.95
C VAL A 382 -22.86 5.52 -0.22
N LYS A 383 -23.99 5.98 -0.74
CA LYS A 383 -25.34 5.63 -0.27
C LYS A 383 -26.11 4.90 -1.35
N ILE A 384 -26.72 3.79 -0.98
CA ILE A 384 -27.74 3.13 -1.80
C ILE A 384 -29.07 3.85 -1.53
N VAL A 385 -29.67 4.46 -2.55
CA VAL A 385 -30.84 5.33 -2.38
C VAL A 385 -32.15 4.74 -2.92
N SER A 386 -32.08 3.74 -3.80
CA SER A 386 -33.27 3.02 -4.31
C SER A 386 -32.88 1.69 -4.93
#